data_AF-A0A7G8ZIT0-F1
#
_entry.id   AF-A0A7G8ZIT0-F1
#
_cell.length_a   1.000
_cell.length_b   1.000
_cell.length_c   1.000
_cell.angle_alpha   90.00
_cell.angle_beta   90.00
_cell.angle_gamma   90.00
#
_symmetry.space_group_name_H-M   'P 1'
#
loop_
_entity.id
_entity.type
_entity.pdbx_description
1 polymer ?
#
loop_
_entity_poly.entity_id
_entity_poly.type
_entity_poly.pdbx_seq_one_letter_code
_entity_poly.pdbx_strand_id
1 'polypeptide(L)'
;MFDFLTSGLLTIFAFVTVISIVVVIHELGHYYAGRWCGVHAEVFSFGFGPTLLAVKDRRGTIWRIAALPLGGYVRFMGDAGAASEPDNAKLAEMRARMGPDADRCFHFKPIWQRAFIVVAGPLANFILAIAIFSVIAASFGERGYLPIVGNIAEDSPAEEAGFETGDLVLAIAGQDIERFSDIRMALMWRPGEAVNFDIERGGRQMQLTAAPELRRLPDGFGGYREVAVVGFTSSGEIYQRAYNPVEAVGVGINRVAGVVSTTGQYVWRIITGRASANMLNGPLGIVTVSGQIANGTVDNAETAGAAAGGLALNLIQLAGFFSIGLGLVNLLPIPILDGGHLVYYAYEAVAGRPLSEKAQAIGFRVGLFLVLGMMLVATWNDLVYLGGLGS
;
A
#
# COMPACT_ATOMS: atom_id res chain seq x y z
N MET A 1 25.68 -10.27 -19.78
CA MET A 1 25.19 -11.49 -19.09
C MET A 1 25.41 -11.41 -17.58
N PHE A 2 26.60 -10.98 -17.12
CA PHE A 2 26.85 -10.74 -15.69
C PHE A 2 25.95 -9.62 -15.12
N ASP A 3 25.86 -8.47 -15.80
CA ASP A 3 25.01 -7.36 -15.37
C ASP A 3 23.51 -7.71 -15.33
N PHE A 4 23.04 -8.50 -16.29
CA PHE A 4 21.66 -9.00 -16.31
C PHE A 4 21.36 -9.92 -15.11
N LEU A 5 22.32 -10.78 -14.74
CA LEU A 5 22.19 -11.68 -13.61
C LEU A 5 22.25 -10.92 -12.28
N THR A 6 23.15 -9.95 -12.13
CA THR A 6 23.26 -9.14 -10.90
C THR A 6 22.03 -8.25 -10.71
N SER A 7 21.54 -7.61 -11.78
CA SER A 7 20.32 -6.79 -11.72
C SER A 7 19.06 -7.60 -11.44
N GLY A 8 18.96 -8.82 -12.00
CA GLY A 8 17.88 -9.76 -11.68
C GLY A 8 17.91 -10.22 -10.22
N LEU A 9 19.09 -10.58 -9.71
CA LEU A 9 19.26 -10.99 -8.31
C LEU A 9 18.94 -9.85 -7.34
N LEU A 10 19.40 -8.63 -7.62
CA LEU A 10 19.10 -7.45 -6.80
C LEU A 10 17.59 -7.16 -6.79
N THR A 11 16.91 -7.33 -7.91
CA THR A 11 15.46 -7.17 -8.02
C THR A 11 14.71 -8.15 -7.13
N ILE A 12 15.07 -9.44 -7.18
CA ILE A 12 14.47 -10.48 -6.34
C ILE A 12 14.77 -10.20 -4.87
N PHE A 13 16.01 -9.83 -4.54
CA PHE A 13 16.41 -9.47 -3.17
C PHE A 13 15.61 -8.29 -2.63
N ALA A 14 15.48 -7.21 -3.40
CA ALA A 14 14.71 -6.02 -3.04
C ALA A 14 13.23 -6.37 -2.78
N PHE A 15 12.61 -7.09 -3.73
CA PHE A 15 11.22 -7.54 -3.62
C PHE A 15 10.99 -8.39 -2.37
N VAL A 16 11.79 -9.45 -2.18
CA VAL A 16 11.65 -10.36 -1.03
C VAL A 16 11.85 -9.61 0.28
N THR A 17 12.85 -8.72 0.36
CA THR A 17 13.14 -7.95 1.58
C THR A 17 11.95 -7.07 1.96
N VAL A 18 11.40 -6.33 1.01
CA VAL A 18 10.30 -5.40 1.26
C VAL A 18 9.03 -6.15 1.68
N ILE A 19 8.63 -7.18 0.93
CA ILE A 19 7.43 -7.97 1.26
C ILE A 19 7.60 -8.69 2.60
N SER A 20 8.79 -9.23 2.89
CA SER A 20 9.09 -9.88 4.17
C SER A 20 8.85 -8.95 5.36
N ILE A 21 9.38 -7.72 5.30
CA ILE A 21 9.23 -6.73 6.38
C ILE A 21 7.76 -6.40 6.59
N VAL A 22 7.05 -6.11 5.50
CA VAL A 22 5.64 -5.68 5.55
C VAL A 22 4.76 -6.79 6.11
N VAL A 23 4.91 -8.04 5.64
CA VAL A 23 4.10 -9.15 6.14
C VAL A 23 4.44 -9.49 7.60
N VAL A 24 5.71 -9.49 8.00
CA VAL A 24 6.07 -9.75 9.40
C VAL A 24 5.41 -8.74 10.34
N ILE A 25 5.40 -7.45 9.99
CA ILE A 25 4.79 -6.43 10.83
C ILE A 25 3.27 -6.61 10.91
N HIS A 26 2.64 -6.98 9.80
CA HIS A 26 1.23 -7.35 9.76
C HIS A 26 0.92 -8.53 10.72
N GLU A 27 1.67 -9.62 10.61
CA GLU A 27 1.53 -10.78 11.49
C GLU A 27 1.80 -10.44 12.96
N LEU A 28 2.79 -9.57 13.24
CA LEU A 28 3.06 -9.09 14.59
C LEU A 28 1.87 -8.30 15.17
N GLY A 29 1.13 -7.58 14.33
CA GLY A 29 -0.12 -6.91 14.72
C GLY A 29 -1.13 -7.90 15.31
N HIS A 30 -1.44 -8.96 14.56
CA HIS A 30 -2.32 -10.03 15.05
C HIS A 30 -1.76 -10.67 16.32
N TYR A 31 -0.47 -11.06 16.30
CA TYR A 31 0.19 -11.70 17.44
C TYR A 31 0.04 -10.88 18.72
N TYR A 32 0.45 -9.62 18.72
CA TYR A 32 0.40 -8.79 19.92
C TYR A 32 -1.03 -8.52 20.39
N ALA A 33 -1.97 -8.28 19.47
CA ALA A 33 -3.38 -8.10 19.82
C ALA A 33 -3.98 -9.38 20.44
N GLY A 34 -3.69 -10.54 19.87
CA GLY A 34 -4.11 -11.83 20.41
C GLY A 34 -3.56 -12.05 21.81
N ARG A 35 -2.28 -11.74 22.02
CA ARG A 35 -1.63 -11.81 23.33
C ARG A 35 -2.27 -10.86 24.35
N TRP A 36 -2.61 -9.63 23.97
CA TRP A 36 -3.30 -8.69 24.85
C TRP A 36 -4.73 -9.13 25.20
N CYS A 37 -5.41 -9.82 24.28
CA CYS A 37 -6.72 -10.43 24.54
C CYS A 37 -6.63 -11.76 25.32
N GLY A 38 -5.42 -12.19 25.71
CA GLY A 38 -5.21 -13.45 26.42
C GLY A 38 -5.44 -14.69 25.56
N VAL A 39 -5.27 -14.58 24.24
CA VAL A 39 -5.26 -15.71 23.30
C VAL A 39 -3.84 -16.27 23.20
N HIS A 40 -3.71 -17.59 23.26
CA HIS A 40 -2.41 -18.23 23.08
C HIS A 40 -2.07 -18.34 21.59
N ALA A 41 -0.91 -17.83 21.18
CA ALA A 41 -0.36 -18.04 19.85
C ALA A 41 0.57 -19.25 19.88
N GLU A 42 0.22 -20.30 19.15
CA GLU A 42 0.98 -21.56 19.12
C GLU A 42 2.22 -21.43 18.23
N VAL A 43 2.06 -20.80 17.06
CA VAL A 43 3.11 -20.66 16.05
C VAL A 43 3.10 -19.23 15.51
N PHE A 44 4.27 -18.63 15.46
CA PHE A 44 4.54 -17.44 14.65
C PHE A 44 5.51 -17.85 13.55
N SER A 45 5.09 -17.82 12.28
CA SER A 45 5.91 -18.24 11.15
C SER A 45 6.30 -17.07 10.28
N PHE A 46 7.61 -16.88 10.10
CA PHE A 46 8.17 -16.12 8.99
C PHE A 46 8.33 -17.05 7.79
N GLY A 47 7.57 -16.79 6.73
CA GLY A 47 7.56 -17.58 5.52
C GLY A 47 6.70 -18.84 5.55
N PHE A 48 6.70 -19.54 4.42
CA PHE A 48 5.97 -20.78 4.17
C PHE A 48 6.89 -21.97 3.86
N GLY A 49 6.31 -23.17 3.87
CA GLY A 49 7.02 -24.41 3.53
C GLY A 49 7.79 -25.04 4.70
N PRO A 50 8.86 -25.81 4.42
CA PRO A 50 9.60 -26.55 5.43
C PRO A 50 10.30 -25.60 6.41
N THR A 51 10.30 -25.99 7.68
CA THR A 51 10.94 -25.26 8.77
C THR A 51 12.45 -25.31 8.62
N LEU A 52 13.11 -24.15 8.52
CA LEU A 52 14.57 -24.06 8.60
C LEU A 52 15.04 -23.96 10.05
N LEU A 53 14.39 -23.09 10.82
CA LEU A 53 14.71 -22.84 12.22
C LEU A 53 13.42 -22.69 13.01
N ALA A 54 13.38 -23.24 14.22
CA ALA A 54 12.28 -23.04 15.15
C ALA A 54 12.80 -22.88 16.58
N VAL A 55 12.31 -21.88 17.29
CA VAL A 55 12.62 -21.62 18.69
C VAL A 55 11.34 -21.44 19.47
N LYS A 56 11.19 -22.17 20.57
CA LYS A 56 10.05 -22.00 21.48
C LYS A 56 10.38 -20.93 22.52
N ASP A 57 9.53 -19.92 22.64
CA ASP A 57 9.71 -18.88 23.65
C ASP A 57 9.23 -19.31 25.04
N ARG A 58 9.52 -18.47 26.05
CA ARG A 58 9.09 -18.71 27.46
C ARG A 58 7.57 -18.76 27.63
N ARG A 59 6.82 -18.23 26.66
CA ARG A 59 5.36 -18.12 26.68
C ARG A 59 4.68 -19.24 25.90
N GLY A 60 5.46 -20.16 25.33
CA GLY A 60 5.02 -21.34 24.63
C GLY A 60 4.87 -21.18 23.11
N THR A 61 5.07 -19.99 22.56
CA THR A 61 4.96 -19.74 21.11
C THR A 61 6.19 -20.28 20.38
N ILE A 62 5.95 -21.00 19.29
CA ILE A 62 7.00 -21.49 18.40
C ILE A 62 7.26 -20.44 17.32
N TRP A 63 8.40 -19.78 17.42
CA TRP A 63 8.92 -18.85 16.42
C TRP A 63 9.62 -19.63 15.33
N ARG A 64 9.08 -19.60 14.12
CA ARG A 64 9.52 -20.40 12.98
C ARG A 64 10.04 -19.52 11.86
N ILE A 65 11.18 -19.87 11.29
CA ILE A 65 11.64 -19.37 9.99
C ILE A 65 11.51 -20.53 8.99
N ALA A 66 10.75 -20.31 7.93
CA ALA A 66 10.52 -21.29 6.88
C ALA A 66 11.33 -20.96 5.61
N ALA A 67 11.48 -21.95 4.73
CA ALA A 67 12.36 -21.83 3.57
C ALA A 67 11.91 -20.79 2.53
N LEU A 68 10.61 -20.52 2.43
CA LEU A 68 10.07 -19.54 1.49
C LEU A 68 9.72 -18.24 2.22
N PRO A 69 10.51 -17.16 2.09
CA PRO A 69 10.30 -15.89 2.82
C PRO A 69 9.15 -15.02 2.25
N LEU A 70 8.27 -15.60 1.43
CA LEU A 70 7.17 -14.89 0.77
C LEU A 70 5.92 -14.88 1.64
N GLY A 71 6.01 -14.31 2.84
CA GLY A 71 4.87 -14.07 3.73
C GLY A 71 5.08 -14.59 5.14
N GLY A 72 3.99 -14.91 5.84
CA GLY A 72 3.99 -15.38 7.22
C GLY A 72 2.59 -15.74 7.69
N TYR A 73 2.49 -16.26 8.91
CA TYR A 73 1.20 -16.42 9.58
C TYR A 73 1.38 -16.54 11.10
N VAL A 74 0.38 -16.08 11.84
CA VAL A 74 0.19 -16.42 13.25
C VAL A 74 -0.89 -17.48 13.38
N ARG A 75 -0.58 -18.59 14.05
CA ARG A 75 -1.58 -19.60 14.40
C ARG A 75 -1.97 -19.45 15.86
N PHE A 76 -3.23 -19.12 16.10
CA PHE A 76 -3.78 -19.09 17.45
C PHE A 76 -4.28 -20.46 17.90
N MET A 77 -4.34 -20.64 19.21
CA MET A 77 -4.87 -21.86 19.82
C MET A 77 -6.34 -22.04 19.43
N GLY A 78 -6.65 -23.22 18.91
CA GLY A 78 -7.97 -23.59 18.40
C GLY A 78 -8.23 -23.21 16.95
N ASP A 79 -7.29 -22.54 16.28
CA ASP A 79 -7.40 -22.18 14.87
C ASP A 79 -7.15 -23.42 13.99
N ALA A 80 -8.24 -24.07 13.58
CA ALA A 80 -8.22 -25.30 12.79
C ALA A 80 -8.11 -25.02 11.27
N GLY A 81 -7.15 -24.18 10.87
CA GLY A 81 -6.79 -23.94 9.48
C GLY A 81 -7.73 -23.01 8.69
N ALA A 82 -7.16 -22.36 7.68
CA ALA A 82 -7.70 -21.22 6.94
C ALA A 82 -8.99 -21.46 6.11
N ALA A 83 -9.69 -22.58 6.28
CA ALA A 83 -10.78 -22.98 5.39
C ALA A 83 -12.20 -22.75 5.94
N SER A 84 -12.42 -22.72 7.27
CA SER A 84 -13.74 -22.42 7.88
C SER A 84 -13.62 -22.21 9.40
N GLU A 85 -14.32 -21.22 9.96
CA GLU A 85 -14.53 -21.13 11.41
C GLU A 85 -15.48 -22.25 11.89
N PRO A 86 -15.25 -22.85 13.08
CA PRO A 86 -16.10 -23.93 13.58
C PRO A 86 -17.53 -23.46 13.82
N ASP A 87 -18.52 -24.28 13.44
CA ASP A 87 -19.92 -24.01 13.79
C ASP A 87 -20.22 -24.20 15.30
N ASN A 88 -21.41 -23.79 15.75
CA ASN A 88 -21.81 -23.89 17.16
C ASN A 88 -21.70 -25.32 17.73
N ALA A 89 -21.93 -26.36 16.93
CA ALA A 89 -21.85 -27.74 17.38
C ALA A 89 -20.39 -28.14 17.64
N LYS A 90 -19.48 -27.78 16.73
CA LYS A 90 -18.04 -28.00 16.90
C LYS A 90 -17.43 -27.11 17.97
N LEU A 91 -17.91 -25.87 18.15
CA LEU A 91 -17.47 -25.01 19.24
C LEU A 91 -17.82 -25.61 20.61
N ALA A 92 -19.02 -26.22 20.74
CA ALA A 92 -19.40 -26.93 21.96
C ALA A 92 -18.51 -28.15 22.21
N GLU A 93 -18.23 -28.96 21.18
CA GLU A 93 -17.30 -30.10 21.28
C GLU A 93 -15.87 -29.65 21.63
N MET A 94 -15.39 -28.59 20.98
CA MET A 94 -14.07 -28.01 21.22
C MET A 94 -13.95 -27.47 22.65
N ARG A 95 -14.99 -26.80 23.17
CA ARG A 95 -15.02 -26.31 24.56
C ARG A 95 -14.98 -27.46 25.55
N ALA A 96 -15.75 -28.52 25.30
CA ALA A 96 -15.75 -29.72 26.13
C ALA A 96 -14.39 -30.44 26.12
N ARG A 97 -13.70 -30.47 24.97
CA ARG A 97 -12.36 -31.07 24.83
C ARG A 97 -11.26 -30.24 25.49
N MET A 98 -11.32 -28.91 25.38
CA MET A 98 -10.28 -28.00 25.90
C MET A 98 -10.43 -27.69 27.40
N GLY A 99 -11.62 -27.87 27.98
CA GLY A 99 -11.85 -27.64 29.40
C GLY A 99 -11.42 -26.22 29.84
N PRO A 100 -10.56 -26.07 30.87
CA PRO A 100 -10.14 -24.76 31.37
C PRO A 100 -9.28 -23.94 30.41
N ASP A 101 -8.64 -24.56 29.41
CA ASP A 101 -7.85 -23.85 28.40
C ASP A 101 -8.72 -23.24 27.29
N ALA A 102 -10.04 -23.54 27.26
CA ALA A 102 -10.96 -22.98 26.28
C ALA A 102 -10.98 -21.45 26.31
N ASP A 103 -10.81 -20.83 27.48
CA ASP A 103 -10.81 -19.36 27.59
C ASP A 103 -9.56 -18.71 26.97
N ARG A 104 -8.53 -19.49 26.61
CA ARG A 104 -7.33 -19.05 25.88
C ARG A 104 -7.43 -19.26 24.37
N CYS A 105 -8.48 -19.94 23.90
CA CYS A 105 -8.73 -20.18 22.49
C CYS A 105 -9.42 -18.97 21.84
N PHE A 106 -9.02 -18.68 20.61
CA PHE A 106 -9.47 -17.51 19.86
C PHE A 106 -11.00 -17.49 19.67
N HIS A 107 -11.60 -18.62 19.31
CA HIS A 107 -13.01 -18.70 18.96
C HIS A 107 -13.96 -18.39 20.13
N PHE A 108 -13.53 -18.60 21.38
CA PHE A 108 -14.35 -18.36 22.57
C PHE A 108 -14.21 -16.94 23.12
N LYS A 109 -13.38 -16.09 22.52
CA LYS A 109 -13.30 -14.67 22.89
C LYS A 109 -14.55 -13.92 22.43
N PRO A 110 -14.95 -12.85 23.15
CA PRO A 110 -16.00 -11.94 22.70
C PRO A 110 -15.74 -11.44 21.28
N ILE A 111 -16.81 -11.21 20.51
CA ILE A 111 -16.74 -10.77 19.10
C ILE A 111 -15.81 -9.56 18.93
N TRP A 112 -15.90 -8.57 19.84
CA TRP A 112 -15.06 -7.38 19.76
C TRP A 112 -13.56 -7.67 19.92
N GLN A 113 -13.18 -8.67 20.73
CA GLN A 113 -11.78 -9.10 20.88
C GLN A 113 -11.29 -9.79 19.62
N ARG A 114 -12.10 -10.68 19.04
CA ARG A 114 -11.76 -11.33 17.76
C ARG A 114 -11.63 -10.30 16.64
N ALA A 115 -12.57 -9.36 16.54
CA ALA A 115 -12.53 -8.27 15.58
C ALA A 115 -11.29 -7.37 15.78
N PHE A 116 -10.93 -7.05 17.03
CA PHE A 116 -9.71 -6.28 17.33
C PHE A 116 -8.44 -7.03 16.90
N ILE A 117 -8.35 -8.33 17.17
CA ILE A 117 -7.21 -9.16 16.74
C ILE A 117 -7.09 -9.17 15.22
N VAL A 118 -8.21 -9.32 14.51
CA VAL A 118 -8.25 -9.30 13.03
C VAL A 118 -7.88 -7.93 12.47
N VAL A 119 -8.38 -6.82 13.04
CA VAL A 119 -8.00 -5.45 12.58
C VAL A 119 -6.55 -5.10 12.93
N ALA A 120 -5.97 -5.71 13.96
CA ALA A 120 -4.65 -5.34 14.44
C ALA A 120 -3.53 -5.57 13.41
N GLY A 121 -3.64 -6.58 12.55
CA GLY A 121 -2.68 -6.81 11.47
C GLY A 121 -2.66 -5.66 10.45
N PRO A 122 -3.79 -5.34 9.80
CA PRO A 122 -3.88 -4.18 8.91
C PRO A 122 -3.51 -2.86 9.59
N LEU A 123 -3.92 -2.67 10.85
CA LEU A 123 -3.57 -1.47 11.62
C LEU A 123 -2.06 -1.35 11.86
N ALA A 124 -1.36 -2.46 12.15
CA ALA A 124 0.09 -2.46 12.31
C ALA A 124 0.81 -2.00 11.03
N ASN A 125 0.27 -2.32 9.86
CA ASN A 125 0.80 -1.82 8.59
C ASN A 125 0.64 -0.31 8.43
N PHE A 126 -0.53 0.25 8.75
CA PHE A 126 -0.70 1.71 8.71
C PHE A 126 0.23 2.41 9.71
N ILE A 127 0.40 1.84 10.91
CA ILE A 127 1.34 2.36 11.92
C ILE A 127 2.78 2.31 11.40
N LEU A 128 3.18 1.20 10.76
CA LEU A 128 4.50 1.08 10.15
C LEU A 128 4.74 2.14 9.08
N ALA A 129 3.78 2.34 8.18
CA ALA A 129 3.86 3.34 7.13
C ALA A 129 3.99 4.76 7.71
N ILE A 130 3.16 5.12 8.70
CA ILE A 130 3.25 6.40 9.39
C ILE A 130 4.64 6.56 10.00
N ALA A 131 5.12 5.56 10.73
CA ALA A 131 6.43 5.61 11.38
C ALA A 131 7.56 5.79 10.35
N ILE A 132 7.55 5.04 9.25
CA ILE A 132 8.54 5.14 8.16
C ILE A 132 8.57 6.55 7.59
N PHE A 133 7.42 7.08 7.14
CA PHE A 133 7.37 8.40 6.52
C PHE A 133 7.71 9.51 7.52
N SER A 134 7.36 9.35 8.80
CA SER A 134 7.71 10.29 9.86
C SER A 134 9.21 10.31 10.12
N VAL A 135 9.85 9.15 10.22
CA VAL A 135 11.31 9.06 10.42
C VAL A 135 12.06 9.65 9.23
N ILE A 136 11.60 9.37 8.00
CA ILE A 136 12.19 9.95 6.79
C ILE A 136 12.04 11.48 6.80
N ALA A 137 10.85 12.00 7.08
CA ALA A 137 10.60 13.44 7.14
C ALA A 137 11.42 14.14 8.24
N ALA A 138 11.56 13.52 9.42
CA ALA A 138 12.37 14.07 10.51
C ALA A 138 13.88 14.06 10.20
N SER A 139 14.35 13.04 9.47
CA SER A 139 15.79 12.84 9.22
C SER A 139 16.29 13.62 8.00
N PHE A 140 15.47 13.68 6.94
CA PHE A 140 15.88 14.24 5.65
C PHE A 140 15.08 15.48 5.23
N GLY A 141 14.04 15.83 5.99
CA GLY A 141 13.10 16.87 5.60
C GLY A 141 12.26 16.45 4.40
N GLU A 142 11.61 17.44 3.77
CA GLU A 142 11.03 17.31 2.44
C GLU A 142 11.77 18.23 1.48
N ARG A 143 12.12 17.66 0.32
CA ARG A 143 12.63 18.40 -0.83
C ARG A 143 11.61 18.26 -1.94
N GLY A 144 11.18 19.37 -2.50
CA GLY A 144 10.21 19.38 -3.60
C GLY A 144 10.40 20.60 -4.45
N TYR A 145 9.78 20.57 -5.63
CA TYR A 145 9.71 21.77 -6.47
C TYR A 145 8.59 22.67 -5.98
N LEU A 146 8.88 23.96 -5.87
CA LEU A 146 7.86 24.98 -5.66
C LEU A 146 6.84 24.92 -6.81
N PRO A 147 5.55 25.22 -6.56
CA PRO A 147 4.52 25.16 -7.59
C PRO A 147 4.57 26.39 -8.52
N ILE A 148 5.77 26.75 -8.97
CA ILE A 148 6.04 27.88 -9.87
C ILE A 148 6.07 27.34 -11.30
N VAL A 149 5.31 28.00 -12.17
CA VAL A 149 5.23 27.72 -13.59
C VAL A 149 6.57 28.05 -14.25
N GLY A 150 7.16 27.06 -14.92
CA GLY A 150 8.35 27.18 -15.72
C GLY A 150 8.00 27.40 -17.19
N ASN A 151 8.50 26.52 -18.05
CA ASN A 151 8.22 26.57 -19.48
C ASN A 151 6.76 26.18 -19.75
N ILE A 152 6.13 26.89 -20.67
CA ILE A 152 4.78 26.63 -21.14
C ILE A 152 4.90 26.09 -22.56
N ALA A 153 4.22 24.98 -22.86
CA ALA A 153 4.20 24.41 -24.19
C ALA A 153 3.28 25.21 -25.11
N GLU A 154 3.70 25.40 -26.36
CA GLU A 154 2.85 25.94 -27.43
C GLU A 154 1.60 25.06 -27.63
N ASP A 155 0.49 25.69 -28.00
CA ASP A 155 -0.82 25.07 -28.24
C ASP A 155 -1.29 24.22 -27.04
N SER A 156 -1.05 24.71 -25.82
CA SER A 156 -1.43 24.01 -24.59
C SER A 156 -2.58 24.68 -23.84
N PRO A 157 -3.36 23.93 -23.04
CA PRO A 157 -4.39 24.53 -22.18
C PRO A 157 -3.86 25.63 -21.25
N ALA A 158 -2.60 25.55 -20.84
CA ALA A 158 -1.94 26.57 -20.04
C ALA A 158 -1.67 27.85 -20.84
N GLU A 159 -1.22 27.74 -22.08
CA GLU A 159 -1.02 28.90 -22.95
C GLU A 159 -2.35 29.57 -23.28
N GLU A 160 -3.37 28.79 -23.66
CA GLU A 160 -4.72 29.29 -23.96
C GLU A 160 -5.37 29.99 -22.74
N ALA A 161 -5.12 29.46 -21.54
CA ALA A 161 -5.60 30.05 -20.29
C ALA A 161 -4.79 31.29 -19.86
N GLY A 162 -3.69 31.62 -20.54
CA GLY A 162 -2.87 32.79 -20.28
C GLY A 162 -1.96 32.66 -19.05
N PHE A 163 -1.50 31.44 -18.74
CA PHE A 163 -0.40 31.27 -17.78
C PHE A 163 0.88 31.94 -18.30
N GLU A 164 1.71 32.41 -17.37
CA GLU A 164 3.02 32.98 -17.66
C GLU A 164 4.10 32.29 -16.83
N THR A 165 5.33 32.22 -17.38
CA THR A 165 6.49 31.74 -16.61
C THR A 165 6.70 32.62 -15.37
N GLY A 166 6.83 31.98 -14.21
CA GLY A 166 6.94 32.64 -12.91
C GLY A 166 5.64 32.70 -12.11
N ASP A 167 4.50 32.28 -12.67
CA ASP A 167 3.25 32.18 -11.92
C ASP A 167 3.39 31.18 -10.77
N LEU A 168 3.08 31.60 -9.55
CA LEU A 168 3.01 30.72 -8.39
C LEU A 168 1.59 30.16 -8.26
N VAL A 169 1.42 28.85 -8.42
CA VAL A 169 0.12 28.19 -8.24
C VAL A 169 -0.15 27.99 -6.76
N LEU A 170 -1.20 28.66 -6.25
CA LEU A 170 -1.60 28.62 -4.84
C LEU A 170 -2.66 27.55 -4.58
N ALA A 171 -3.65 27.42 -5.46
CA ALA A 171 -4.70 26.42 -5.32
C ALA A 171 -5.26 25.96 -6.68
N ILE A 172 -5.80 24.74 -6.70
CA ILE A 172 -6.48 24.16 -7.86
C ILE A 172 -7.82 23.61 -7.40
N ALA A 173 -8.91 24.11 -7.97
CA ALA A 173 -10.27 23.74 -7.57
C ALA A 173 -10.54 23.87 -6.05
N GLY A 174 -9.98 24.90 -5.42
CA GLY A 174 -10.07 25.12 -3.98
C GLY A 174 -9.23 24.16 -3.12
N GLN A 175 -8.35 23.37 -3.72
CA GLN A 175 -7.34 22.58 -3.00
C GLN A 175 -6.02 23.33 -3.00
N ASP A 176 -5.47 23.57 -1.82
CA ASP A 176 -4.16 24.23 -1.66
C ASP A 176 -3.04 23.41 -2.31
N ILE A 177 -2.15 24.10 -3.01
CA ILE A 177 -1.00 23.54 -3.70
C ILE A 177 0.27 24.04 -3.02
N GLU A 178 0.96 23.14 -2.34
CA GLU A 178 2.26 23.45 -1.72
C GLU A 178 3.44 23.03 -2.62
N ARG A 179 3.22 22.05 -3.50
CA ARG A 179 4.28 21.44 -4.32
C ARG A 179 3.85 21.36 -5.77
N PHE A 180 4.82 21.45 -6.68
CA PHE A 180 4.56 21.22 -8.09
C PHE A 180 3.96 19.82 -8.38
N SER A 181 4.32 18.80 -7.58
CA SER A 181 3.73 17.47 -7.70
C SER A 181 2.24 17.40 -7.33
N ASP A 182 1.76 18.32 -6.50
CA ASP A 182 0.37 18.38 -6.07
C ASP A 182 -0.53 18.84 -7.21
N ILE A 183 0.00 19.66 -8.13
CA ILE A 183 -0.69 20.07 -9.36
C ILE A 183 -1.12 18.82 -10.15
N ARG A 184 -0.18 17.91 -10.42
CA ARG A 184 -0.48 16.66 -11.13
C ARG A 184 -1.53 15.83 -10.38
N MET A 185 -1.47 15.77 -9.05
CA MET A 185 -2.45 15.04 -8.24
C MET A 185 -3.86 15.65 -8.36
N ALA A 186 -3.96 16.98 -8.30
CA ALA A 186 -5.22 17.72 -8.40
C ALA A 186 -5.88 17.58 -9.78
N LEU A 187 -5.06 17.47 -10.84
CA LEU A 187 -5.53 17.36 -12.22
C LEU A 187 -5.76 15.91 -12.70
N MET A 188 -5.11 14.92 -12.07
CA MET A 188 -5.15 13.50 -12.48
C MET A 188 -6.57 12.97 -12.74
N TRP A 189 -7.55 13.46 -11.98
CA TRP A 189 -8.93 13.00 -12.04
C TRP A 189 -9.86 13.86 -12.89
N ARG A 190 -9.35 14.93 -13.51
CA ARG A 190 -10.14 15.97 -14.19
C ARG A 190 -9.77 16.18 -15.68
N PRO A 191 -9.50 15.14 -16.47
CA PRO A 191 -9.22 15.34 -17.89
C PRO A 191 -10.46 15.91 -18.61
N GLY A 192 -10.27 16.98 -19.36
CA GLY A 192 -11.31 17.69 -20.13
C GLY A 192 -12.24 18.57 -19.30
N GLU A 193 -12.11 18.58 -17.97
CA GLU A 193 -12.92 19.42 -17.08
C GLU A 193 -12.22 20.78 -16.89
N ALA A 194 -12.94 21.88 -17.11
CA ALA A 194 -12.40 23.21 -16.84
C ALA A 194 -12.19 23.39 -15.33
N VAL A 195 -10.94 23.64 -14.93
CA VAL A 195 -10.54 23.77 -13.52
C VAL A 195 -10.02 25.18 -13.26
N ASN A 196 -10.42 25.76 -12.13
CA ASN A 196 -9.93 27.05 -11.68
C ASN A 196 -8.58 26.88 -10.96
N PHE A 197 -7.63 27.72 -11.33
CA PHE A 197 -6.30 27.84 -10.73
C PHE A 197 -6.20 29.21 -10.08
N ASP A 198 -5.99 29.23 -8.77
CA ASP A 198 -5.64 30.44 -8.06
C ASP A 198 -4.12 30.57 -8.12
N ILE A 199 -3.65 31.66 -8.74
CA ILE A 199 -2.23 31.92 -8.96
C ILE A 199 -1.83 33.29 -8.39
N GLU A 200 -0.55 33.45 -8.14
CA GLU A 200 0.07 34.73 -7.85
C GLU A 200 1.05 35.11 -8.96
N ARG A 201 0.80 36.26 -9.60
CA ARG A 201 1.66 36.85 -10.63
C ARG A 201 2.10 38.24 -10.19
N GLY A 202 3.41 38.43 -9.98
CA GLY A 202 3.97 39.72 -9.56
C GLY A 202 3.38 40.26 -8.24
N GLY A 203 3.08 39.37 -7.28
CA GLY A 203 2.50 39.72 -5.98
C GLY A 203 0.99 40.01 -6.00
N ARG A 204 0.31 39.78 -7.13
CA ARG A 204 -1.16 39.89 -7.23
C ARG A 204 -1.77 38.51 -7.42
N GLN A 205 -2.76 38.20 -6.60
CA GLN A 205 -3.57 37.00 -6.77
C GLN A 205 -4.58 37.18 -7.90
N MET A 206 -4.69 36.18 -8.75
CA MET A 206 -5.66 36.11 -9.83
C MET A 206 -6.07 34.66 -10.08
N GLN A 207 -7.16 34.48 -10.81
CA GLN A 207 -7.69 33.15 -11.12
C GLN A 207 -7.65 32.92 -12.64
N LEU A 208 -7.06 31.81 -13.06
CA LEU A 208 -7.08 31.33 -14.44
C LEU A 208 -7.93 30.06 -14.51
N THR A 209 -8.48 29.76 -15.68
CA THR A 209 -9.27 28.54 -15.90
C THR A 209 -8.66 27.77 -17.06
N ALA A 210 -8.28 26.51 -16.81
CA ALA A 210 -7.72 25.63 -17.83
C ALA A 210 -8.35 24.24 -17.73
N ALA A 211 -8.55 23.59 -18.87
CA ALA A 211 -9.01 22.21 -18.94
C ALA A 211 -7.82 21.27 -19.20
N PRO A 212 -7.45 20.37 -18.26
CA PRO A 212 -6.35 19.44 -18.45
C PRO A 212 -6.62 18.47 -19.61
N GLU A 213 -5.62 18.20 -20.42
CA GLU A 213 -5.71 17.22 -21.50
C GLU A 213 -4.98 15.93 -21.13
N LEU A 214 -5.47 14.80 -21.64
CA LEU A 214 -4.74 13.54 -21.53
C LEU A 214 -3.59 13.54 -22.53
N ARG A 215 -2.36 13.48 -22.02
CA ARG A 215 -1.17 13.23 -22.85
C ARG A 215 -0.50 11.93 -22.44
N ARG A 216 0.03 11.23 -23.44
CA ARG A 216 0.84 10.03 -23.24
C ARG A 216 2.28 10.44 -22.98
N LEU A 217 2.73 10.35 -21.73
CA LEU A 217 4.10 10.72 -21.32
C LEU A 217 4.90 9.50 -20.90
N PRO A 218 6.24 9.52 -21.05
CA PRO A 218 7.11 8.50 -20.47
C PRO A 218 6.92 8.44 -18.96
N ASP A 219 6.80 7.25 -18.39
CA ASP A 219 6.56 7.08 -16.95
C ASP A 219 7.84 6.99 -16.11
N GLY A 220 9.00 7.10 -16.75
CA GLY A 220 10.32 6.98 -16.10
C GLY A 220 10.77 5.53 -15.86
N PHE A 221 9.95 4.55 -16.21
CA PHE A 221 10.20 3.12 -16.02
C PHE A 221 10.31 2.37 -17.36
N GLY A 222 10.60 3.11 -18.44
CA GLY A 222 10.69 2.63 -19.81
C GLY A 222 9.36 2.54 -20.55
N GLY A 223 8.24 2.80 -19.88
CA GLY A 223 6.89 2.75 -20.46
C GLY A 223 6.30 4.14 -20.69
N TYR A 224 5.03 4.15 -21.11
CA TYR A 224 4.24 5.36 -21.26
C TYR A 224 2.95 5.25 -20.46
N ARG A 225 2.51 6.38 -19.89
CA ARG A 225 1.22 6.49 -19.20
C ARG A 225 0.45 7.71 -19.69
N GLU A 226 -0.86 7.58 -19.74
CA GLU A 226 -1.76 8.72 -19.94
C GLU A 226 -1.86 9.51 -18.64
N VAL A 227 -1.55 10.80 -18.71
CA VAL A 227 -1.60 11.72 -17.58
C VAL A 227 -2.32 12.99 -18.00
N ALA A 228 -3.17 13.49 -17.10
CA ALA A 228 -3.83 14.77 -17.27
C ALA A 228 -2.82 15.90 -17.02
N VAL A 229 -2.62 16.76 -18.02
CA VAL A 229 -1.67 17.87 -17.99
C VAL A 229 -2.28 19.13 -18.58
N VAL A 230 -1.85 20.29 -18.08
CA VAL A 230 -2.21 21.60 -18.67
C VAL A 230 -1.12 22.15 -19.59
N GLY A 231 0.08 21.55 -19.59
CA GLY A 231 1.13 21.88 -20.56
C GLY A 231 2.22 22.84 -20.09
N PHE A 232 2.39 23.05 -18.78
CA PHE A 232 3.57 23.72 -18.24
C PHE A 232 4.47 22.79 -17.41
N THR A 233 5.75 23.13 -17.29
CA THR A 233 6.74 22.45 -16.43
C THR A 233 6.99 23.21 -15.14
N SER A 234 7.74 22.60 -14.21
CA SER A 234 8.27 23.30 -13.04
C SER A 234 9.31 24.33 -13.49
N SER A 235 9.43 25.45 -12.76
CA SER A 235 10.56 26.39 -12.90
C SER A 235 11.90 25.77 -12.50
N GLY A 236 11.87 24.63 -11.79
CA GLY A 236 13.05 23.98 -11.23
C GLY A 236 13.47 24.50 -9.86
N GLU A 237 12.77 25.52 -9.33
CA GLU A 237 13.02 26.02 -7.99
C GLU A 237 12.62 24.99 -6.94
N ILE A 238 13.55 24.67 -6.05
CA ILE A 238 13.39 23.65 -5.01
C ILE A 238 13.21 24.35 -3.67
N TYR A 239 12.26 23.89 -2.87
CA TYR A 239 12.23 24.19 -1.44
C TYR A 239 12.83 23.03 -0.66
N GLN A 240 13.43 23.35 0.49
CA GLN A 240 13.80 22.37 1.50
C GLN A 240 13.12 22.75 2.80
N ARG A 241 12.26 21.85 3.30
CA ARG A 241 11.58 22.03 4.58
C ARG A 241 12.08 20.98 5.56
N ALA A 242 12.72 21.44 6.63
CA ALA A 242 12.99 20.58 7.78
C ALA A 242 11.73 20.49 8.64
N TYR A 243 11.50 19.33 9.24
CA TYR A 243 10.40 19.10 10.17
C TYR A 243 10.96 18.76 11.54
N ASN A 244 10.32 19.29 12.58
CA ASN A 244 10.56 18.78 13.93
C ASN A 244 9.90 17.39 14.11
N PRO A 245 10.23 16.62 15.15
CA PRO A 245 9.69 15.27 15.33
C PRO A 245 8.15 15.18 15.38
N VAL A 246 7.47 16.23 15.87
CA VAL A 246 6.01 16.25 15.96
C VAL A 246 5.39 16.54 14.58
N GLU A 247 5.92 17.54 13.88
CA GLU A 247 5.49 17.85 12.51
C GLU A 247 5.73 16.68 11.56
N ALA A 248 6.83 15.96 11.74
CA ALA A 248 7.16 14.79 10.94
C ALA A 248 6.13 13.67 11.08
N VAL A 249 5.55 13.48 12.28
CA VAL A 249 4.40 12.58 12.47
C VAL A 249 3.18 13.04 11.67
N GLY A 250 2.91 14.35 11.66
CA GLY A 250 1.89 14.94 10.81
C GLY A 250 2.13 14.66 9.32
N VAL A 251 3.37 14.76 8.85
CA VAL A 251 3.75 14.40 7.47
C VAL A 251 3.48 12.92 7.19
N GLY A 252 3.85 12.01 8.11
CA GLY A 252 3.58 10.58 7.97
C GLY A 252 2.09 10.26 7.88
N ILE A 253 1.27 10.86 8.75
CA ILE A 253 -0.19 10.71 8.74
C ILE A 253 -0.78 11.23 7.41
N ASN A 254 -0.40 12.45 7.01
CA ASN A 254 -0.90 13.06 5.77
C ASN A 254 -0.50 12.25 4.54
N ARG A 255 0.71 11.69 4.51
CA ARG A 255 1.15 10.80 3.42
C ARG A 255 0.29 9.54 3.34
N VAL A 256 0.04 8.87 4.46
CA VAL A 256 -0.82 7.68 4.51
C VAL A 256 -2.24 8.03 4.10
N ALA A 257 -2.83 9.10 4.65
CA ALA A 257 -4.17 9.55 4.32
C ALA A 257 -4.32 9.89 2.83
N GLY A 258 -3.31 10.56 2.24
CA GLY A 258 -3.28 10.89 0.82
C GLY A 258 -3.27 9.64 -0.07
N VAL A 259 -2.45 8.64 0.25
CA VAL A 259 -2.42 7.37 -0.48
C VAL A 259 -3.75 6.64 -0.34
N VAL A 260 -4.29 6.51 0.89
CA VAL A 260 -5.58 5.86 1.15
C VAL A 260 -6.72 6.53 0.38
N SER A 261 -6.81 7.86 0.43
CA SER A 261 -7.82 8.63 -0.29
C SER A 261 -7.70 8.43 -1.80
N THR A 262 -6.49 8.53 -2.35
CA THR A 262 -6.25 8.37 -3.79
C THR A 262 -6.59 6.95 -4.26
N THR A 263 -6.17 5.93 -3.51
CA THR A 263 -6.52 4.54 -3.80
C THR A 263 -8.03 4.31 -3.73
N GLY A 264 -8.71 4.83 -2.70
CA GLY A 264 -10.16 4.72 -2.55
C GLY A 264 -10.92 5.39 -3.69
N GLN A 265 -10.52 6.61 -4.08
CA GLN A 265 -11.10 7.32 -5.22
C GLN A 265 -10.89 6.55 -6.52
N TYR A 266 -9.71 5.99 -6.73
CA TYR A 266 -9.42 5.20 -7.92
C TYR A 266 -10.27 3.92 -8.00
N VAL A 267 -10.38 3.17 -6.90
CA VAL A 267 -11.25 1.99 -6.80
C VAL A 267 -12.71 2.38 -7.06
N TRP A 268 -13.18 3.48 -6.48
CA TRP A 268 -14.54 3.98 -6.71
C TRP A 268 -14.79 4.32 -8.18
N ARG A 269 -13.81 4.89 -8.88
CA ARG A 269 -13.91 5.18 -10.31
C ARG A 269 -13.93 3.93 -11.17
N ILE A 270 -13.18 2.88 -10.81
CA ILE A 270 -13.26 1.58 -11.50
C ILE A 270 -14.68 1.01 -11.35
N ILE A 271 -15.21 0.99 -10.13
CA ILE A 271 -16.56 0.47 -9.83
C ILE A 271 -17.64 1.25 -10.60
N THR A 272 -17.48 2.57 -10.74
CA THR A 272 -18.42 3.43 -11.49
C THR A 272 -18.17 3.48 -13.00
N GLY A 273 -17.20 2.72 -13.52
CA GLY A 273 -16.87 2.67 -14.95
C GLY A 273 -16.19 3.93 -15.50
N ARG A 274 -15.65 4.78 -14.62
CA ARG A 274 -14.99 6.07 -14.93
C ARG A 274 -13.46 6.00 -14.93
N ALA A 275 -12.91 4.81 -14.71
CA ALA A 275 -11.48 4.52 -14.79
C ALA A 275 -11.27 3.08 -15.28
N SER A 276 -10.15 2.85 -15.97
CA SER A 276 -9.76 1.53 -16.44
C SER A 276 -9.10 0.72 -15.33
N ALA A 277 -9.28 -0.61 -15.32
CA ALA A 277 -8.56 -1.50 -14.40
C ALA A 277 -7.08 -1.70 -14.79
N ASN A 278 -6.64 -1.16 -15.93
CA ASN A 278 -5.31 -1.39 -16.50
C ASN A 278 -4.16 -0.84 -15.65
N MET A 279 -4.41 0.10 -14.73
CA MET A 279 -3.36 0.62 -13.84
C MET A 279 -3.24 -0.15 -12.51
N LEU A 280 -3.99 -1.24 -12.32
CA LEU A 280 -3.78 -2.15 -11.20
C LEU A 280 -2.52 -2.98 -11.48
N ASN A 281 -1.42 -2.62 -10.82
CA ASN A 281 -0.18 -3.40 -10.87
C ASN A 281 -0.37 -4.73 -10.13
N GLY A 282 -0.01 -5.82 -10.78
CA GLY A 282 0.01 -7.14 -10.16
C GLY A 282 1.31 -7.41 -9.41
N PRO A 283 1.51 -8.67 -8.96
CA PRO A 283 2.75 -9.08 -8.32
C PRO A 283 3.99 -8.88 -9.19
N LEU A 284 3.86 -8.99 -10.53
CA LEU A 284 4.98 -8.73 -11.44
C LEU A 284 5.31 -7.25 -11.49
N GLY A 285 4.31 -6.36 -11.53
CA GLY A 285 4.52 -4.92 -11.47
C GLY A 285 5.23 -4.49 -10.19
N ILE A 286 4.89 -5.10 -9.04
CA ILE A 286 5.61 -4.88 -7.77
C ILE A 286 7.08 -5.28 -7.88
N VAL A 287 7.39 -6.45 -8.46
CA VAL A 287 8.77 -6.90 -8.68
C VAL A 287 9.51 -5.93 -9.61
N THR A 288 8.89 -5.52 -10.72
CA THR A 288 9.50 -4.62 -11.70
C THR A 288 9.82 -3.25 -11.09
N VAL A 289 8.86 -2.63 -10.38
CA VAL A 289 9.08 -1.33 -9.72
C VAL A 289 10.16 -1.44 -8.64
N SER A 290 10.13 -2.50 -7.83
CA SER A 290 11.16 -2.73 -6.79
C SER A 290 12.55 -2.86 -7.41
N GLY A 291 12.65 -3.61 -8.52
CA GLY A 291 13.90 -3.81 -9.26
C GLY A 291 14.42 -2.55 -9.92
N GLN A 292 13.56 -1.77 -10.58
CA GLN A 292 13.97 -0.54 -11.26
C GLN A 292 14.48 0.51 -10.26
N ILE A 293 13.80 0.66 -9.12
CA ILE A 293 14.27 1.56 -8.05
C ILE A 293 15.60 1.06 -7.48
N ALA A 294 15.73 -0.24 -7.22
CA ALA A 294 16.96 -0.81 -6.66
C ALA A 294 18.16 -0.66 -7.62
N ASN A 295 18.00 -1.07 -8.88
CA ASN A 295 19.05 -0.97 -9.89
C ASN A 295 19.38 0.49 -10.19
N GLY A 296 18.38 1.35 -10.43
CA GLY A 296 18.61 2.77 -10.67
C GLY A 296 19.33 3.47 -9.51
N THR A 297 19.13 3.03 -8.27
CA THR A 297 19.87 3.58 -7.12
C THR A 297 21.33 3.15 -7.11
N VAL A 298 21.61 1.89 -7.44
CA VAL A 298 22.98 1.36 -7.49
C VAL A 298 23.75 1.93 -8.69
N ASP A 299 23.10 2.04 -9.84
CA ASP A 299 23.71 2.52 -11.08
C ASP A 299 24.10 4.00 -11.02
N ASN A 300 23.31 4.83 -10.30
CA ASN A 300 23.56 6.27 -10.16
C ASN A 300 24.44 6.63 -8.94
N ALA A 301 24.89 5.64 -8.15
CA ALA A 301 25.65 5.90 -6.94
C ALA A 301 27.14 6.08 -7.21
N GLU A 302 27.71 7.19 -6.74
CA GLU A 302 29.15 7.49 -6.90
C GLU A 302 30.06 6.56 -6.06
N THR A 303 29.55 6.01 -4.96
CA THR A 303 30.30 5.14 -4.06
C THR A 303 29.46 3.96 -3.59
N ALA A 304 30.11 2.85 -3.23
CA ALA A 304 29.42 1.69 -2.65
C ALA A 304 28.65 2.02 -1.36
N GLY A 305 29.17 2.95 -0.55
CA GLY A 305 28.48 3.43 0.65
C GLY A 305 27.21 4.22 0.33
N ALA A 306 27.28 5.12 -0.66
CA ALA A 306 26.11 5.86 -1.14
C ALA A 306 25.07 4.91 -1.79
N ALA A 307 25.52 3.91 -2.55
CA ALA A 307 24.66 2.89 -3.14
C ALA A 307 23.89 2.13 -2.05
N ALA A 308 24.59 1.64 -1.02
CA ALA A 308 23.98 0.90 0.08
C ALA A 308 23.00 1.76 0.89
N GLY A 309 23.38 3.00 1.22
CA GLY A 309 22.52 3.94 1.95
C GLY A 309 21.27 4.34 1.17
N GLY A 310 21.45 4.67 -0.12
CA GLY A 310 20.35 5.00 -1.02
C GLY A 310 19.42 3.81 -1.24
N LEU A 311 19.96 2.60 -1.45
CA LEU A 311 19.16 1.39 -1.62
C LEU A 311 18.35 1.11 -0.36
N ALA A 312 18.97 1.15 0.82
CA ALA A 312 18.26 0.95 2.08
C ALA A 312 17.12 1.95 2.27
N LEU A 313 17.36 3.24 2.01
CA LEU A 313 16.34 4.28 2.12
C LEU A 313 15.17 4.04 1.14
N ASN A 314 15.47 3.73 -0.11
CA ASN A 314 14.46 3.45 -1.13
C ASN A 314 13.63 2.20 -0.79
N LEU A 315 14.25 1.12 -0.31
CA LEU A 315 13.54 -0.09 0.09
C LEU A 315 12.65 0.15 1.32
N ILE A 316 13.11 0.95 2.29
CA ILE A 316 12.29 1.36 3.44
C ILE A 316 11.10 2.20 2.98
N GLN A 317 11.31 3.16 2.07
CA GLN A 317 10.23 3.97 1.52
C GLN A 317 9.21 3.13 0.75
N LEU A 318 9.69 2.15 -0.04
CA LEU A 318 8.85 1.21 -0.76
C LEU A 318 8.05 0.31 0.20
N ALA A 319 8.68 -0.15 1.29
CA ALA A 319 8.00 -0.85 2.37
C ALA A 319 6.88 0.00 2.98
N GLY A 320 7.08 1.31 3.14
CA GLY A 320 6.02 2.23 3.58
C GLY A 320 4.81 2.21 2.64
N PHE A 321 5.02 2.37 1.33
CA PHE A 321 3.93 2.35 0.35
C PHE A 321 3.22 0.99 0.27
N PHE A 322 3.98 -0.12 0.22
CA PHE A 322 3.40 -1.46 0.19
C PHE A 322 2.73 -1.86 1.51
N SER A 323 3.18 -1.31 2.64
CA SER A 323 2.50 -1.49 3.92
C SER A 323 1.11 -0.87 3.91
N ILE A 324 0.95 0.36 3.40
CA ILE A 324 -0.38 0.97 3.19
C ILE A 324 -1.24 0.08 2.28
N GLY A 325 -0.68 -0.36 1.14
CA GLY A 325 -1.38 -1.21 0.18
C GLY A 325 -1.86 -2.53 0.79
N LEU A 326 -0.98 -3.24 1.51
CA LEU A 326 -1.33 -4.50 2.18
C LEU A 326 -2.37 -4.28 3.28
N GLY A 327 -2.24 -3.22 4.07
CA GLY A 327 -3.24 -2.85 5.08
C GLY A 327 -4.61 -2.57 4.45
N LEU A 328 -4.67 -1.83 3.34
CA LEU A 328 -5.91 -1.56 2.63
C LEU A 328 -6.55 -2.83 2.05
N VAL A 329 -5.77 -3.64 1.34
CA VAL A 329 -6.27 -4.88 0.73
C VAL A 329 -6.80 -5.82 1.81
N ASN A 330 -6.08 -6.01 2.91
CA ASN A 330 -6.55 -6.88 3.98
C ASN A 330 -7.80 -6.37 4.70
N LEU A 331 -8.13 -5.08 4.63
CA LEU A 331 -9.40 -4.55 5.14
C LEU A 331 -10.57 -4.70 4.18
N LEU A 332 -10.36 -5.14 2.94
CA LEU A 332 -11.44 -5.36 1.99
C LEU A 332 -12.38 -6.47 2.50
N PRO A 333 -13.70 -6.36 2.26
CA PRO A 333 -14.70 -7.33 2.70
C PRO A 333 -14.68 -8.60 1.82
N ILE A 334 -13.52 -9.24 1.69
CA ILE A 334 -13.29 -10.43 0.88
C ILE A 334 -13.00 -11.60 1.85
N PRO A 335 -13.77 -12.70 1.80
CA PRO A 335 -13.66 -13.84 2.72
C PRO A 335 -12.29 -14.48 2.99
N ILE A 336 -11.31 -14.28 2.10
CA ILE A 336 -9.94 -14.82 2.27
C ILE A 336 -8.99 -13.83 2.97
N LEU A 337 -9.45 -12.60 3.20
CA LEU A 337 -8.72 -11.51 3.83
C LEU A 337 -9.31 -11.21 5.21
N ASP A 338 -8.57 -10.48 6.03
CA ASP A 338 -8.99 -10.11 7.40
C ASP A 338 -10.36 -9.42 7.42
N GLY A 339 -10.61 -8.50 6.49
CA GLY A 339 -11.88 -7.78 6.35
C GLY A 339 -13.06 -8.71 6.07
N GLY A 340 -12.83 -9.89 5.46
CA GLY A 340 -13.84 -10.94 5.33
C GLY A 340 -14.30 -11.50 6.67
N HIS A 341 -13.38 -11.74 7.60
CA HIS A 341 -13.71 -12.16 8.97
C HIS A 341 -14.49 -11.07 9.72
N LEU A 342 -14.17 -9.79 9.50
CA LEU A 342 -14.94 -8.69 10.07
C LEU A 342 -16.38 -8.67 9.58
N VAL A 343 -16.63 -9.00 8.31
CA VAL A 343 -18.00 -9.16 7.79
C VAL A 343 -18.71 -10.31 8.48
N TYR A 344 -18.04 -11.43 8.73
CA TYR A 344 -18.63 -12.56 9.45
C TYR A 344 -18.95 -12.23 10.91
N TYR A 345 -18.07 -11.50 11.59
CA TYR A 345 -18.30 -11.02 12.95
C TYR A 345 -19.41 -9.97 13.05
N ALA A 346 -19.51 -9.08 12.06
CA ALA A 346 -20.63 -8.14 11.96
C ALA A 346 -21.96 -8.89 11.79
N TYR A 347 -21.99 -9.91 10.93
CA TYR A 347 -23.15 -10.79 10.78
C TYR A 347 -23.49 -11.50 12.10
N GLU A 348 -22.50 -12.09 12.78
CA GLU A 348 -22.70 -12.79 14.06
C GLU A 348 -23.24 -11.86 15.14
N ALA A 349 -22.75 -10.63 15.22
CA ALA A 349 -23.23 -9.63 16.17
C ALA A 349 -24.72 -9.27 15.97
N VAL A 350 -25.19 -9.26 14.73
CA VAL A 350 -26.60 -8.98 14.38
C VAL A 350 -27.47 -10.25 14.51
N ALA A 351 -26.98 -11.38 14.03
CA ALA A 351 -27.72 -12.64 13.98
C ALA A 351 -27.72 -13.41 15.31
N GLY A 352 -26.84 -13.04 16.25
CA GLY A 352 -26.63 -13.74 17.53
C GLY A 352 -26.05 -15.15 17.39
N ARG A 353 -25.57 -15.52 16.21
CA ARG A 353 -24.99 -16.85 15.90
C ARG A 353 -23.97 -16.76 14.77
N PRO A 354 -22.92 -17.59 14.79
CA PRO A 354 -21.91 -17.60 13.73
C PRO A 354 -22.51 -18.07 12.39
N LEU A 355 -21.87 -17.64 11.31
CA LEU A 355 -22.26 -18.04 9.95
C LEU A 355 -22.01 -19.55 9.76
N SER A 356 -22.92 -20.25 9.09
CA SER A 356 -22.75 -21.70 8.87
C SER A 356 -21.49 -22.02 8.04
N GLU A 357 -20.83 -23.15 8.32
CA GLU A 357 -19.64 -23.60 7.56
C GLU A 357 -19.88 -23.65 6.04
N LYS A 358 -21.07 -24.08 5.61
CA LYS A 358 -21.43 -24.11 4.17
C LYS A 358 -21.39 -22.72 3.55
N ALA A 359 -21.94 -21.73 4.23
CA ALA A 359 -21.95 -20.35 3.76
C ALA A 359 -20.55 -19.73 3.79
N GLN A 360 -19.75 -20.00 4.83
CA GLN A 360 -18.34 -19.58 4.89
C GLN A 360 -17.51 -20.21 3.76
N ALA A 361 -17.68 -21.50 3.49
CA ALA A 361 -16.99 -22.20 2.42
C ALA A 361 -17.37 -21.66 1.03
N ILE A 362 -18.64 -21.30 0.81
CA ILE A 362 -19.07 -20.60 -0.41
C ILE A 362 -18.40 -19.23 -0.50
N GLY A 363 -18.45 -18.45 0.58
CA GLY A 363 -17.79 -17.16 0.68
C GLY A 363 -16.30 -17.26 0.34
N PHE A 364 -15.58 -18.21 0.94
CA PHE A 364 -14.18 -18.47 0.67
C PHE A 364 -13.92 -18.79 -0.81
N ARG A 365 -14.71 -19.67 -1.44
CA ARG A 365 -14.56 -20.00 -2.87
C ARG A 365 -14.79 -18.80 -3.77
N VAL A 366 -15.80 -17.99 -3.47
CA VAL A 366 -16.09 -16.76 -4.22
C VAL A 366 -14.94 -15.76 -4.05
N GLY A 367 -14.49 -15.53 -2.80
CA GLY A 367 -13.37 -14.65 -2.50
C GLY A 367 -12.08 -15.10 -3.16
N LEU A 368 -11.76 -16.39 -3.11
CA LEU A 368 -10.60 -16.97 -3.78
C LEU A 368 -10.67 -16.78 -5.31
N PHE A 369 -11.84 -17.03 -5.91
CA PHE A 369 -12.04 -16.81 -7.34
C PHE A 369 -11.85 -15.34 -7.73
N LEU A 370 -12.37 -14.41 -6.93
CA LEU A 370 -12.20 -12.97 -7.16
C LEU A 370 -10.73 -12.55 -7.06
N VAL A 371 -10.01 -12.98 -6.01
CA VAL A 371 -8.60 -12.64 -5.82
C VAL A 371 -7.73 -13.23 -6.92
N LEU A 372 -7.93 -14.52 -7.28
CA LEU A 372 -7.19 -15.15 -8.37
C LEU A 372 -7.51 -14.52 -9.73
N GLY A 373 -8.77 -14.18 -9.98
CA GLY A 373 -9.20 -13.49 -11.21
C GLY A 373 -8.58 -12.10 -11.33
N MET A 374 -8.59 -11.32 -10.25
CA MET A 374 -7.93 -10.01 -10.20
C MET A 374 -6.42 -10.14 -10.38
N MET A 375 -5.79 -11.13 -9.76
CA MET A 375 -4.36 -11.40 -9.93
C MET A 375 -4.03 -11.76 -11.38
N LEU A 376 -4.87 -12.55 -12.06
CA LEU A 376 -4.68 -12.88 -13.47
C LEU A 376 -4.79 -11.64 -14.36
N VAL A 377 -5.81 -10.79 -14.16
CA VAL A 377 -5.97 -9.52 -14.89
C VAL A 377 -4.78 -8.59 -14.64
N ALA A 378 -4.37 -8.42 -13.39
CA ALA A 378 -3.25 -7.57 -13.03
C ALA A 378 -1.92 -8.09 -13.60
N THR A 379 -1.70 -9.42 -13.54
CA THR A 379 -0.53 -10.06 -14.16
C THR A 379 -0.54 -9.89 -15.68
N TRP A 380 -1.70 -10.00 -16.32
CA TRP A 380 -1.84 -9.73 -17.75
C TRP A 380 -1.50 -8.28 -18.09
N ASN A 381 -1.99 -7.32 -17.31
CA ASN A 381 -1.65 -5.91 -17.47
C ASN A 381 -0.14 -5.67 -17.31
N ASP A 382 0.48 -6.30 -16.30
CA ASP A 382 1.93 -6.24 -16.09
C ASP A 382 2.69 -6.81 -17.31
N LEU A 383 2.24 -7.93 -17.87
CA LEU A 383 2.86 -8.54 -19.07
C LEU A 383 2.69 -7.67 -20.32
N VAL A 384 1.53 -7.05 -20.51
CA VAL A 384 1.30 -6.10 -21.61
C VAL A 384 2.23 -4.90 -21.46
N TYR A 385 2.37 -4.38 -20.24
CA TYR A 385 3.30 -3.29 -19.94
C TYR A 385 4.75 -3.71 -20.25
N LEU A 386 5.20 -4.87 -19.75
CA LEU A 386 6.55 -5.39 -19.99
C LEU A 386 6.81 -5.68 -21.48
N GLY A 387 5.83 -6.19 -22.21
CA GLY A 387 5.91 -6.43 -23.65
C GLY A 387 6.07 -5.11 -24.43
N GLY A 388 5.43 -4.04 -23.98
CA GLY A 388 5.59 -2.69 -24.53
C GLY A 388 6.93 -2.03 -24.23
N LEU A 389 7.71 -2.52 -23.26
CA LEU A 389 9.09 -2.06 -23.01
C LEU A 389 10.08 -2.60 -24.06
N GLY A 390 9.73 -3.68 -24.75
CA GLY A 390 10.59 -4.36 -25.73
C GLY A 390 10.35 -3.95 -27.19
N SER A 391 9.38 -3.07 -27.46
CA SER A 391 9.02 -2.51 -28.75
C SER A 391 9.35 -1.02 -28.80
#